data_AF-A0A369SZU9-F1
#
_entry.id   AF-A0A369SZU9-F1
#
_cell.length_a   1.000
_cell.length_b   1.000
_cell.length_c   1.000
_cell.angle_alpha   90.00
_cell.angle_beta   90.00
_cell.angle_gamma   90.00
#
_symmetry.space_group_name_H-M   'P 1'
#
loop_
_entity.id
_entity.type
_entity.pdbx_description
1 polymer ?
#
loop_
_entity_poly.entity_id
_entity_poly.type
_entity_poly.pdbx_seq_one_letter_code
_entity_poly.pdbx_strand_id
1 'polypeptide(L)'
;MDRGNMEQELLSRVKPETLELNELNEIHFRKWVEGDPLDLRVISRIIVQIGEDLQDLERYLSMGLEAVVRDRTLRKAFERTLQTLIEGCIDLLRHIVSGLGLGVAEYYRDYVEIARRSGVVSKETVEKLLVLIPVRQALIHRYRDVDYEKLWRDARTAVDTASRLLEEVRSYLKTLEHINRSSLLC
;
A
#
# COMPACT_ATOMS: atom_id res chain seq x y z
N MET A 1 4.90 39.28 12.47
CA MET A 1 5.16 37.93 11.94
C MET A 1 4.37 37.80 10.67
N ASP A 2 5.06 37.56 9.55
CA ASP A 2 4.46 37.43 8.22
C ASP A 2 3.72 36.08 8.11
N ARG A 3 2.45 36.11 7.68
CA ARG A 3 1.60 34.90 7.60
C ARG A 3 2.20 33.86 6.65
N GLY A 4 2.84 34.30 5.56
CA GLY A 4 3.48 33.39 4.60
C GLY A 4 4.68 32.65 5.20
N ASN A 5 5.43 33.30 6.09
CA ASN A 5 6.56 32.69 6.78
C ASN A 5 6.09 31.68 7.85
N MET A 6 4.95 31.95 8.49
CA MET A 6 4.35 31.07 9.49
C MET A 6 3.74 29.80 8.86
N GLU A 7 3.10 29.91 7.69
CA GLU A 7 2.64 28.74 6.92
C GLU A 7 3.80 27.85 6.44
N GLN A 8 4.87 28.45 5.92
CA GLN A 8 6.06 27.68 5.51
C GLN A 8 6.74 26.99 6.70
N GLU A 9 6.81 27.65 7.85
CA GLU A 9 7.35 27.07 9.07
C GLU A 9 6.48 25.91 9.59
N LEU A 10 5.16 26.03 9.53
CA LEU A 10 4.22 24.97 9.90
C LEU A 10 4.31 23.77 8.95
N LEU A 11 4.35 24.00 7.63
CA LEU A 11 4.48 22.94 6.62
C LEU A 11 5.82 22.19 6.74
N SER A 12 6.89 22.88 7.17
CA SER A 12 8.19 22.23 7.41
C SER A 12 8.20 21.24 8.59
N ARG A 13 7.24 21.38 9.51
CA ARG A 13 7.08 20.51 10.70
C ARG A 13 6.13 19.34 10.46
N VAL A 14 5.33 19.40 9.40
CA VAL A 14 4.42 18.31 9.00
C VAL A 14 5.22 17.29 8.19
N LYS A 15 5.13 16.01 8.55
CA LYS A 15 5.76 14.94 7.76
C LYS A 15 5.09 14.88 6.38
N PRO A 16 5.85 14.75 5.27
CA PRO A 16 5.29 14.69 3.91
C PRO A 16 4.15 13.66 3.76
N GLU A 17 4.28 12.52 4.42
CA GLU A 17 3.27 11.45 4.46
C GLU A 17 1.92 11.88 5.04
N THR A 18 1.92 12.80 6.02
CA THR A 18 0.69 13.30 6.64
C THR A 18 -0.05 14.24 5.71
N LEU A 19 0.68 15.03 4.91
CA LEU A 19 0.09 15.88 3.90
C LEU A 19 -0.56 15.04 2.79
N GLU A 20 0.18 14.05 2.26
CA GLU A 20 -0.31 13.13 1.24
C GLU A 20 -1.58 12.40 1.71
N LEU A 21 -1.59 11.91 2.95
CA LEU A 21 -2.74 11.20 3.50
C LEU A 21 -3.99 12.10 3.65
N ASN A 22 -3.80 13.37 4.02
CA ASN A 22 -4.90 14.34 4.09
C ASN A 22 -5.51 14.61 2.71
N GLU A 23 -4.68 14.81 1.69
CA GLU A 23 -5.14 14.98 0.30
C GLU A 23 -5.93 13.75 -0.18
N LEU A 24 -5.46 12.55 0.15
CA LEU A 24 -6.15 11.31 -0.20
C LEU A 24 -7.50 11.18 0.51
N ASN A 25 -7.57 11.53 1.80
CA ASN A 25 -8.82 11.55 2.56
C ASN A 25 -9.84 12.54 1.96
N GLU A 26 -9.38 13.71 1.50
CA GLU A 26 -10.24 14.71 0.86
C GLU A 26 -10.79 14.22 -0.49
N ILE A 27 -9.97 13.56 -1.31
CA ILE A 27 -10.41 12.94 -2.57
C ILE A 27 -11.48 11.86 -2.30
N HIS A 28 -11.25 11.01 -1.30
CA HIS A 28 -12.21 9.96 -0.93
C HIS A 28 -13.52 10.53 -0.42
N PHE A 29 -13.47 11.55 0.43
CA PHE A 29 -14.66 12.22 0.91
C PHE A 29 -15.49 12.79 -0.26
N ARG A 30 -14.84 13.42 -1.24
CA ARG A 30 -15.53 13.92 -2.44
C ARG A 30 -16.19 12.79 -3.24
N LYS A 31 -15.48 11.69 -3.48
CA LYS A 31 -16.07 10.51 -4.16
C LYS A 31 -17.25 9.90 -3.43
N TRP A 32 -17.19 9.89 -2.09
CA TRP A 32 -18.30 9.45 -1.26
C TRP A 32 -19.52 10.36 -1.42
N VAL A 33 -19.32 11.69 -1.45
CA VAL A 33 -20.40 12.66 -1.72
C VAL A 33 -20.99 12.48 -3.13
N GLU A 34 -20.17 12.12 -4.11
CA GLU A 34 -20.58 11.83 -5.50
C GLU A 34 -21.31 10.48 -5.67
N GLY A 35 -21.34 9.64 -4.63
CA GLY A 35 -22.03 8.34 -4.62
C GLY A 35 -21.23 7.18 -5.23
N ASP A 36 -19.94 7.36 -5.53
CA ASP A 36 -19.02 6.31 -5.98
C ASP A 36 -17.86 6.13 -5.00
N PRO A 37 -18.13 5.64 -3.77
CA PRO A 37 -17.11 5.56 -2.73
C PRO A 37 -16.06 4.47 -3.05
N LEU A 38 -16.42 3.44 -3.82
CA LEU A 38 -15.54 2.33 -4.19
C LEU A 38 -15.25 2.32 -5.69
N ASP A 39 -14.27 3.14 -6.12
CA ASP A 39 -13.88 3.22 -7.52
C ASP A 39 -13.17 1.92 -7.99
N LEU A 40 -13.94 1.06 -8.65
CA LEU A 40 -13.47 -0.22 -9.18
C LEU A 40 -12.38 -0.08 -10.25
N ARG A 41 -12.35 1.04 -10.99
CA ARG A 41 -11.32 1.29 -12.01
C ARG A 41 -9.97 1.52 -11.32
N VAL A 42 -9.96 2.28 -10.23
CA VAL A 42 -8.74 2.50 -9.43
C VAL A 42 -8.27 1.19 -8.82
N ILE A 43 -9.16 0.43 -8.18
CA ILE A 43 -8.82 -0.88 -7.59
C ILE A 43 -8.24 -1.82 -8.65
N SER A 44 -8.86 -1.89 -9.83
CA SER A 44 -8.38 -2.75 -10.92
C SER A 44 -6.97 -2.37 -11.38
N ARG A 45 -6.67 -1.07 -11.51
CA ARG A 45 -5.32 -0.60 -11.83
C ARG A 45 -4.30 -0.96 -10.75
N ILE A 46 -4.67 -0.82 -9.48
CA ILE A 46 -3.80 -1.20 -8.36
C ILE A 46 -3.50 -2.70 -8.39
N ILE A 47 -4.52 -3.54 -8.59
CA ILE A 47 -4.35 -5.00 -8.65
C ILE A 47 -3.43 -5.40 -9.82
N VAL A 48 -3.60 -4.78 -10.99
CA VAL A 48 -2.73 -5.03 -12.15
C VAL A 48 -1.29 -4.64 -11.84
N GLN A 49 -1.05 -3.45 -11.27
CA GLN A 49 0.27 -2.99 -10.87
C GLN A 49 0.94 -3.92 -9.85
N ILE A 50 0.20 -4.36 -8.82
CA ILE A 50 0.71 -5.33 -7.83
C ILE A 50 1.11 -6.64 -8.53
N GLY A 51 0.29 -7.11 -9.47
CA GLY A 51 0.57 -8.33 -10.23
C GLY A 51 1.82 -8.24 -11.10
N GLU A 52 2.06 -7.10 -11.74
CA GLU A 52 3.28 -6.83 -12.51
C GLU A 52 4.51 -6.78 -11.59
N ASP A 53 4.42 -6.06 -10.47
CA ASP A 53 5.51 -5.94 -9.50
C ASP A 53 5.87 -7.28 -8.85
N LEU A 54 4.88 -8.14 -8.58
CA LEU A 54 5.09 -9.50 -8.10
C LEU A 54 5.94 -10.31 -9.08
N GLN A 55 5.55 -10.34 -10.36
CA GLN A 55 6.27 -11.09 -11.40
C GLN A 55 7.72 -10.59 -11.54
N ASP A 56 7.91 -9.27 -11.53
CA ASP A 56 9.23 -8.68 -11.64
C ASP A 56 10.11 -9.00 -10.41
N LEU A 57 9.57 -8.90 -9.20
CA LEU A 57 10.31 -9.23 -7.98
C LEU A 57 10.63 -10.72 -7.89
N GLU A 58 9.71 -11.60 -8.26
CA GLU A 58 9.98 -13.04 -8.35
C GLU A 58 11.09 -13.34 -9.34
N ARG A 59 11.09 -12.66 -10.51
CA ARG A 59 12.18 -12.75 -11.47
C ARG A 59 13.51 -12.31 -10.85
N TYR A 60 13.57 -11.14 -10.22
CA TYR A 60 14.80 -10.67 -9.56
C TYR A 60 15.26 -11.63 -8.47
N LEU A 61 14.35 -12.10 -7.62
CA LEU A 61 14.64 -13.05 -6.55
C LEU A 61 15.22 -14.37 -7.09
N SER A 62 14.76 -14.83 -8.25
CA SER A 62 15.28 -16.03 -8.93
C SER A 62 16.69 -15.85 -9.50
N MET A 63 17.08 -14.63 -9.85
CA MET A 63 18.43 -14.30 -10.35
C MET A 63 19.50 -14.32 -9.24
N GLY A 64 19.08 -14.16 -7.98
CA GLY A 64 19.97 -14.11 -6.82
C GLY A 64 20.47 -12.71 -6.47
N LEU A 65 20.81 -12.53 -5.20
CA LEU A 65 21.13 -11.22 -4.61
C LEU A 65 22.34 -10.58 -5.31
N GLU A 66 23.43 -11.33 -5.46
CA GLU A 66 24.68 -10.80 -6.00
C GLU A 66 24.53 -10.36 -7.45
N ALA A 67 23.76 -11.10 -8.26
CA ALA A 67 23.51 -10.77 -9.66
C ALA A 67 22.72 -9.46 -9.78
N VAL A 68 21.67 -9.29 -8.97
CA VAL A 68 20.83 -8.10 -8.97
C VAL A 68 21.58 -6.87 -8.44
N VAL A 69 22.36 -7.00 -7.37
CA VAL A 69 23.03 -5.86 -6.72
C VAL A 69 24.27 -5.38 -7.50
N ARG A 70 24.96 -6.26 -8.23
CA ARG A 70 26.13 -5.89 -9.03
C ARG A 70 25.76 -5.09 -10.28
N ASP A 71 24.61 -5.36 -10.87
CA ASP A 71 24.10 -4.61 -12.01
C ASP A 71 23.31 -3.38 -11.54
N ARG A 72 23.77 -2.18 -11.93
CA ARG A 72 23.14 -0.91 -11.50
C ARG A 72 21.70 -0.77 -11.98
N THR A 73 21.37 -1.29 -13.16
CA THR A 73 20.03 -1.21 -13.74
C THR A 73 19.10 -2.16 -13.02
N LEU A 74 19.51 -3.42 -12.84
CA LEU A 74 18.71 -4.42 -12.11
C LEU A 74 18.49 -4.00 -10.66
N ARG A 75 19.53 -3.48 -9.99
CA ARG A 75 19.42 -3.00 -8.61
C ARG A 75 18.38 -1.90 -8.46
N LYS A 76 18.42 -0.88 -9.33
CA LYS A 76 17.45 0.22 -9.32
C LYS A 76 16.04 -0.25 -9.66
N ALA A 77 15.92 -1.17 -10.62
CA ALA A 77 14.63 -1.75 -10.97
C ALA A 77 14.05 -2.51 -9.76
N PHE A 78 14.85 -3.39 -9.13
CA PHE A 78 14.48 -4.12 -7.93
C PHE A 78 14.04 -3.21 -6.78
N GLU A 79 14.82 -2.17 -6.47
CA GLU A 79 14.47 -1.17 -5.44
C GLU A 79 13.11 -0.51 -5.75
N ARG A 80 12.92 -0.07 -6.99
CA ARG A 80 11.67 0.60 -7.39
C ARG A 80 10.48 -0.35 -7.36
N THR A 81 10.62 -1.56 -7.88
CA THR A 81 9.56 -2.58 -7.89
C THR A 81 9.16 -2.98 -6.48
N LEU A 82 10.12 -3.11 -5.55
CA LEU A 82 9.81 -3.35 -4.13
C LEU A 82 9.03 -2.19 -3.51
N GLN A 83 9.44 -0.95 -3.81
CA GLN A 83 8.74 0.22 -3.33
C GLN A 83 7.30 0.28 -3.85
N THR A 84 7.07 0.09 -5.15
CA THR A 84 5.73 0.13 -5.76
C THR A 84 4.85 -1.01 -5.29
N LEU A 85 5.40 -2.21 -5.08
CA LEU A 85 4.63 -3.32 -4.54
C LEU A 85 4.05 -2.99 -3.15
N ILE A 86 4.89 -2.47 -2.26
CA ILE A 86 4.49 -2.10 -0.90
C ILE A 86 3.45 -0.96 -0.94
N GLU A 87 3.68 0.04 -1.78
CA GLU A 87 2.77 1.17 -1.99
C GLU A 87 1.40 0.71 -2.51
N GLY A 88 1.39 -0.14 -3.54
CA GLY A 88 0.18 -0.73 -4.10
C GLY A 88 -0.62 -1.53 -3.08
N CYS A 89 0.04 -2.31 -2.22
CA CYS A 89 -0.63 -3.03 -1.13
C CYS A 89 -1.36 -2.08 -0.17
N ILE A 90 -0.69 -0.99 0.24
CA ILE A 90 -1.27 0.01 1.14
C ILE A 90 -2.40 0.76 0.44
N ASP A 91 -2.24 1.11 -0.84
CA ASP A 91 -3.26 1.78 -1.63
C ASP A 91 -4.51 0.93 -1.82
N LEU A 92 -4.35 -0.38 -2.05
CA LEU A 92 -5.48 -1.30 -2.14
C LEU A 92 -6.30 -1.27 -0.84
N LEU A 93 -5.62 -1.39 0.31
CA LEU A 93 -6.28 -1.33 1.62
C LEU A 93 -6.91 0.03 1.89
N ARG A 94 -6.24 1.13 1.53
CA ARG A 94 -6.78 2.49 1.62
C ARG A 94 -8.07 2.62 0.83
N HIS A 95 -8.08 2.18 -0.43
CA HIS A 95 -9.27 2.24 -1.27
C HIS A 95 -10.43 1.41 -0.72
N ILE A 96 -10.15 0.21 -0.18
CA ILE A 96 -11.18 -0.64 0.41
C ILE A 96 -11.72 -0.03 1.71
N VAL A 97 -10.84 0.42 2.61
CA VAL A 97 -11.22 0.99 3.91
C VAL A 97 -12.04 2.25 3.74
N SER A 98 -11.58 3.19 2.90
CA SER A 98 -12.30 4.43 2.65
C SER A 98 -13.59 4.19 1.85
N GLY A 99 -13.54 3.34 0.82
CA GLY A 99 -14.69 3.10 -0.04
C GLY A 99 -15.83 2.31 0.59
N LEU A 100 -15.52 1.48 1.59
CA LEU A 100 -16.54 0.77 2.38
C LEU A 100 -16.88 1.49 3.71
N GLY A 101 -16.28 2.65 3.98
CA GLY A 101 -16.53 3.40 5.20
C GLY A 101 -16.14 2.67 6.48
N LEU A 102 -15.07 1.85 6.45
CA LEU A 102 -14.69 0.96 7.56
C LEU A 102 -14.02 1.69 8.73
N GLY A 103 -13.58 2.93 8.51
CA GLY A 103 -12.95 3.77 9.53
C GLY A 103 -12.19 4.93 8.90
N VAL A 104 -11.65 5.82 9.76
CA VAL A 104 -10.83 6.95 9.36
C VAL A 104 -9.38 6.68 9.76
N ALA A 105 -8.46 6.84 8.81
CA ALA A 105 -7.03 6.70 9.03
C ALA A 105 -6.37 8.08 9.17
N GLU A 106 -5.42 8.20 10.10
CA GLU A 106 -4.54 9.37 10.26
C GLU A 106 -3.12 9.08 9.73
N TYR A 107 -2.76 7.81 9.65
CA TYR A 107 -1.47 7.30 9.19
C TYR A 107 -1.66 6.07 8.29
N TYR A 108 -0.68 5.78 7.41
CA TYR A 108 -0.74 4.58 6.54
C TYR A 108 -0.93 3.26 7.31
N ARG A 109 -0.34 3.16 8.51
CA ARG A 109 -0.50 2.00 9.39
C ARG A 109 -1.95 1.78 9.83
N ASP A 110 -2.74 2.84 9.90
CA ASP A 110 -4.12 2.75 10.36
C ASP A 110 -4.99 2.05 9.33
N TYR A 111 -4.75 2.25 8.02
CA TYR A 111 -5.45 1.49 6.98
C TYR A 111 -5.27 -0.01 7.15
N VAL A 112 -4.06 -0.45 7.49
CA VAL A 112 -3.76 -1.88 7.71
C VAL A 112 -4.48 -2.41 8.95
N GLU A 113 -4.47 -1.64 10.06
CA GLU A 113 -5.16 -2.03 11.29
C GLU A 113 -6.69 -2.01 11.15
N ILE A 114 -7.26 -1.03 10.45
CA ILE A 114 -8.70 -0.94 10.18
C ILE A 114 -9.14 -2.11 9.29
N ALA A 115 -8.37 -2.44 8.25
CA ALA A 115 -8.62 -3.59 7.39
C ALA A 115 -8.64 -4.90 8.20
N ARG A 116 -7.71 -5.07 9.15
CA ARG A 116 -7.70 -6.22 10.07
C ARG A 116 -8.95 -6.29 10.93
N ARG A 117 -9.31 -5.19 11.59
CA ARG A 117 -10.46 -5.11 12.51
C ARG A 117 -11.78 -5.39 11.78
N SER A 118 -11.83 -5.04 10.49
CA SER A 118 -12.99 -5.24 9.63
C SER A 118 -13.00 -6.62 8.94
N GLY A 119 -12.01 -7.47 9.21
CA GLY A 119 -11.92 -8.82 8.64
C GLY A 119 -11.51 -8.88 7.17
N VAL A 120 -10.99 -7.78 6.61
CA VAL A 120 -10.51 -7.71 5.21
C VAL A 120 -9.23 -8.53 5.04
N VAL A 121 -8.35 -8.49 6.04
CA VAL A 121 -7.03 -9.14 6.03
C VAL A 121 -6.74 -9.86 7.34
N SER A 122 -5.90 -10.89 7.28
CA SER A 122 -5.49 -11.62 8.49
C SER A 122 -4.50 -10.83 9.34
N LYS A 123 -4.36 -11.25 10.61
CA LYS A 123 -3.35 -10.71 11.52
C LYS A 123 -1.93 -10.86 10.98
N GLU A 124 -1.64 -11.99 10.34
CA GLU A 124 -0.31 -12.27 9.76
C GLU A 124 0.03 -11.28 8.64
N THR A 125 -0.92 -11.03 7.72
CA THR A 125 -0.75 -10.04 6.64
C THR A 125 -0.45 -8.65 7.22
N VAL A 126 -1.16 -8.26 8.28
CA VAL A 126 -1.00 -6.96 8.95
C VAL A 126 0.37 -6.82 9.59
N GLU A 127 0.81 -7.82 10.35
CA GLU A 127 2.12 -7.80 11.00
C GLU A 127 3.26 -7.64 9.98
N LYS A 128 3.18 -8.34 8.85
CA LYS A 128 4.16 -8.20 7.76
C LYS A 128 4.08 -6.83 7.08
N LEU A 129 2.88 -6.35 6.75
CA LEU A 129 2.71 -5.02 6.14
C LEU A 129 3.25 -3.89 7.03
N LEU A 130 3.03 -3.96 8.34
CA LEU A 130 3.54 -2.95 9.27
C LEU A 130 5.08 -2.86 9.28
N VAL A 131 5.76 -3.99 9.10
CA VAL A 131 7.23 -4.04 8.94
C VAL A 131 7.67 -3.46 7.59
N LEU A 132 6.87 -3.65 6.54
CA LEU A 132 7.19 -3.22 5.17
C LEU A 132 6.91 -1.72 4.92
N ILE A 133 5.91 -1.12 5.56
CA ILE A 133 5.57 0.32 5.41
C ILE A 133 6.81 1.24 5.46
N PRO A 134 7.70 1.17 6.48
CA PRO A 134 8.86 2.05 6.54
C PRO A 134 9.92 1.77 5.46
N VAL A 135 9.90 0.60 4.81
CA VAL A 135 10.86 0.23 3.76
C VAL A 135 10.67 1.10 2.52
N ARG A 136 9.42 1.40 2.12
CA ARG A 136 9.09 2.27 0.99
C ARG A 136 9.78 3.63 1.08
N GLN A 137 9.78 4.24 2.27
CA GLN A 137 10.40 5.55 2.49
C GLN A 137 11.92 5.46 2.64
N ALA A 138 12.41 4.37 3.23
CA ALA A 138 13.85 4.13 3.36
C ALA A 138 14.53 4.12 1.99
N LEU A 139 13.88 3.55 0.98
CA LEU A 139 14.38 3.49 -0.40
C LEU A 139 14.46 4.88 -1.07
N ILE A 140 13.60 5.83 -0.68
CA ILE A 140 13.63 7.21 -1.18
C ILE A 140 14.70 8.04 -0.47
N HIS A 141 14.76 7.97 0.86
CA HIS A 141 15.57 8.89 1.68
C HIS A 141 16.97 8.39 2.03
N ARG A 142 17.20 7.07 2.04
CA ARG A 142 18.46 6.43 2.46
C ARG A 142 19.09 5.57 1.36
N TYR A 143 18.86 5.91 0.09
CA TYR A 143 19.37 5.14 -1.05
C TYR A 143 20.91 4.98 -1.10
N ARG A 144 21.67 5.75 -0.32
CA ARG A 144 23.15 5.66 -0.26
C ARG A 144 23.67 4.60 0.71
N ASP A 145 22.87 4.22 1.71
CA ASP A 145 23.27 3.34 2.83
C ASP A 145 22.35 2.11 2.92
N VAL A 146 21.92 1.60 1.77
CA VAL A 146 21.00 0.46 1.69
C VAL A 146 21.73 -0.84 2.06
N ASP A 147 21.27 -1.51 3.11
CA ASP A 147 21.60 -2.89 3.40
C ASP A 147 20.80 -3.82 2.46
N TYR A 148 21.46 -4.30 1.42
CA TYR A 148 20.84 -5.14 0.40
C TYR A 148 20.47 -6.54 0.88
N GLU A 149 21.14 -7.08 1.91
CA GLU A 149 20.75 -8.38 2.49
C GLU A 149 19.44 -8.26 3.26
N LYS A 150 19.28 -7.17 4.01
CA LYS A 150 18.00 -6.85 4.64
C LYS A 150 16.92 -6.60 3.58
N LEU A 151 17.21 -5.76 2.57
CA LEU A 151 16.24 -5.42 1.54
C LEU A 151 15.76 -6.65 0.76
N TRP A 152 16.65 -7.62 0.53
CA TRP A 152 16.30 -8.89 -0.10
C TRP A 152 15.33 -9.73 0.72
N ARG A 153 15.50 -9.76 2.05
CA ARG A 153 14.57 -10.42 2.98
C ARG A 153 13.23 -9.69 3.03
N ASP A 154 13.27 -8.37 3.05
CA ASP A 154 12.07 -7.54 2.97
C ASP A 154 11.32 -7.80 1.66
N ALA A 155 12.03 -7.96 0.52
CA ALA A 155 11.42 -8.27 -0.77
C ALA A 155 10.71 -9.63 -0.80
N ARG A 156 11.32 -10.68 -0.24
CA ARG A 156 10.66 -11.99 -0.10
C ARG A 156 9.40 -11.90 0.76
N THR A 157 9.48 -11.13 1.85
CA THR A 157 8.34 -10.88 2.73
C THR A 157 7.25 -10.12 1.99
N ALA A 158 7.60 -9.10 1.18
CA ALA A 158 6.66 -8.31 0.40
C ALA A 158 5.93 -9.16 -0.65
N VAL A 159 6.65 -10.04 -1.38
CA VAL A 159 6.06 -10.94 -2.37
C VAL A 159 5.02 -11.88 -1.73
N ASP A 160 5.38 -12.57 -0.64
CA ASP A 160 4.46 -13.45 0.09
C ASP A 160 3.24 -12.68 0.64
N THR A 161 3.49 -11.49 1.20
CA THR A 161 2.45 -10.64 1.80
C THR A 161 1.48 -10.11 0.75
N ALA A 162 1.98 -9.64 -0.40
CA ALA A 162 1.15 -9.09 -1.46
C ALA A 162 0.27 -10.16 -2.12
N SER A 163 0.84 -11.34 -2.40
CA SER A 163 0.06 -12.48 -2.92
C SER A 163 -1.06 -12.89 -1.98
N ARG A 164 -0.77 -12.95 -0.67
CA ARG A 164 -1.79 -13.25 0.34
C ARG A 164 -2.84 -12.15 0.45
N LEU A 165 -2.41 -10.89 0.46
CA LEU A 165 -3.30 -9.72 0.52
C LEU A 165 -4.32 -9.75 -0.62
N LEU A 166 -3.88 -10.01 -1.85
CA LEU A 166 -4.78 -10.07 -3.01
C LEU A 166 -5.86 -11.15 -2.83
N GLU A 167 -5.50 -12.33 -2.34
CA GLU A 167 -6.49 -13.40 -2.12
C GLU A 167 -7.42 -13.14 -0.93
N GLU A 168 -6.91 -12.53 0.14
CA GLU A 168 -7.74 -12.11 1.28
C GLU A 168 -8.76 -11.06 0.86
N VAL A 169 -8.32 -10.02 0.16
CA VAL A 169 -9.19 -8.97 -0.40
C VAL A 169 -10.23 -9.56 -1.36
N ARG A 170 -9.79 -10.43 -2.28
CA ARG A 170 -10.70 -11.10 -3.24
C ARG A 170 -11.76 -11.93 -2.52
N SER A 171 -11.36 -12.68 -1.50
CA SER A 171 -12.27 -13.51 -0.70
C SER A 171 -13.28 -12.64 0.05
N TYR A 172 -12.82 -11.57 0.69
CA TYR A 172 -13.66 -10.61 1.40
C TYR A 172 -14.71 -9.98 0.49
N LEU A 173 -14.30 -9.46 -0.68
CA LEU A 173 -15.21 -8.81 -1.63
C LEU A 173 -16.26 -9.79 -2.19
N LYS A 174 -15.88 -11.04 -2.48
CA LYS A 174 -16.84 -12.08 -2.88
C LYS A 174 -17.89 -12.32 -1.80
N THR A 175 -17.48 -12.44 -0.55
CA THR A 175 -18.40 -12.64 0.58
C THR A 175 -19.40 -11.48 0.70
N LEU A 176 -18.94 -10.23 0.51
CA LEU A 176 -19.84 -9.06 0.51
C LEU A 176 -20.87 -9.11 -0.63
N GLU A 177 -20.46 -9.47 -1.85
CA GLU A 177 -21.40 -9.60 -2.98
C GLU A 177 -22.47 -10.67 -2.74
N HIS A 178 -22.09 -11.79 -2.13
CA HIS A 178 -23.03 -12.85 -1.77
C HIS A 178 -24.05 -12.38 -0.73
N ILE A 179 -23.60 -11.67 0.32
CA ILE A 179 -24.48 -11.13 1.38
C ILE A 179 -25.48 -10.13 0.79
N ASN A 180 -25.02 -9.23 -0.07
CA ASN A 180 -25.89 -8.23 -0.70
C ASN A 180 -26.95 -8.87 -1.61
N ARG A 181 -26.59 -9.94 -2.34
CA ARG A 181 -27.54 -10.66 -3.21
C ARG A 181 -28.58 -11.45 -2.41
N SER A 182 -28.20 -12.05 -1.28
CA SER A 182 -29.14 -12.75 -0.38
C SER A 182 -30.10 -11.79 0.33
N SER A 183 -29.65 -10.58 0.65
CA SER A 183 -30.47 -9.56 1.33
C SER A 183 -31.53 -8.91 0.42
N LEU A 184 -31.37 -9.02 -0.90
CA LEU A 184 -32.32 -8.53 -1.92
C LEU A 184 -33.37 -9.59 -2.33
N LEU A 185 -33.26 -10.81 -1.82
CA LEU A 185 -34.15 -11.95 -2.11
C LEU A 185 -35.08 -12.30 -0.92
N CYS A 186 -35.04 -11.54 0.17
CA CYS A 186 -35.97 -11.58 1.29
C CYS A 186 -36.78 -10.28 1.35
#